data_AF-A0A7J2PT11-F1
#
_entry.id   AF-A0A7J2PT11-F1
#
_cell.length_a   1.000
_cell.length_b   1.000
_cell.length_c   1.000
_cell.angle_alpha   90.00
_cell.angle_beta   90.00
_cell.angle_gamma   90.00
#
_symmetry.space_group_name_H-M   'P 1'
#
loop_
_entity.id
_entity.type
_entity.pdbx_description
1 polymer ?
#
loop_
_entity_poly.entity_id
_entity_poly.type
_entity_poly.pdbx_seq_one_letter_code
_entity_poly.pdbx_strand_id
1 'polypeptide(L)'
;MKFKIELSRQGNFILAILLIHFVFFGYLSNIFQKDVGEKLLFLYQILFDPSTFISLIILIVIVFIMVLREKFFEYGIRNSIWLTPIIMIQSWIWTWIIYGFDITIIGDFFTRYEGYITILSILGVNLVTAILAAIIKQYIDRSRKLE
;
A
#
# COMPACT_ATOMS: atom_id res chain seq x y z
N MET A 1 -5.81 -23.69 -23.77
CA MET A 1 -5.64 -22.41 -23.05
C MET A 1 -4.33 -22.49 -22.27
N LYS A 2 -3.23 -21.91 -22.77
CA LYS A 2 -1.92 -22.01 -22.09
C LYS A 2 -1.88 -20.99 -20.94
N PHE A 3 -2.00 -21.47 -19.71
CA PHE A 3 -1.68 -20.71 -18.50
C PHE A 3 -0.17 -20.41 -18.48
N LYS A 4 0.28 -19.40 -19.23
CA LYS A 4 1.57 -18.77 -18.98
C LYS A 4 1.40 -17.88 -17.76
N ILE A 5 1.55 -18.49 -16.58
CA ILE A 5 1.71 -17.74 -15.34
C ILE A 5 3.00 -16.94 -15.50
N GLU A 6 2.89 -15.63 -15.70
CA GLU A 6 4.02 -14.71 -15.66
C GLU A 6 4.49 -14.60 -14.21
N LEU A 7 5.21 -15.64 -13.75
CA LEU A 7 5.70 -15.79 -12.38
C LEU A 7 6.49 -14.55 -11.91
N SER A 8 7.24 -13.96 -12.84
CA SER A 8 7.99 -12.71 -12.60
C SER A 8 7.09 -11.52 -12.26
N ARG A 9 5.89 -11.43 -12.84
CA ARG A 9 4.95 -10.32 -12.63
C ARG A 9 4.23 -10.47 -11.29
N GLN A 10 3.74 -11.68 -11.01
CA GLN A 10 3.14 -11.98 -9.72
C GLN A 10 4.15 -11.81 -8.58
N GLY A 11 5.42 -12.16 -8.81
CA GLY A 11 6.50 -11.97 -7.83
C GLY A 11 6.71 -10.51 -7.43
N ASN A 12 6.61 -9.56 -8.36
CA ASN A 12 6.75 -8.14 -8.04
C ASN A 12 5.59 -7.61 -7.18
N PHE A 13 4.36 -7.97 -7.53
CA PHE A 13 3.19 -7.60 -6.74
C PHE A 13 3.21 -8.25 -5.35
N ILE A 14 3.55 -9.55 -5.27
CA ILE A 14 3.70 -10.27 -4.00
C ILE A 14 4.78 -9.61 -3.14
N LEU A 15 5.91 -9.21 -3.72
CA LEU A 15 6.95 -8.50 -2.98
C LEU A 15 6.42 -7.18 -2.41
N ALA A 16 5.63 -6.41 -3.15
CA ALA A 16 5.02 -5.19 -2.63
C ALA A 16 4.11 -5.50 -1.44
N ILE A 17 3.29 -6.56 -1.51
CA ILE A 17 2.45 -7.01 -0.39
C ILE A 17 3.31 -7.35 0.84
N LEU A 18 4.41 -8.08 0.64
CA LEU A 18 5.33 -8.44 1.72
C LEU A 18 6.01 -7.20 2.33
N LEU A 19 6.42 -6.24 1.52
CA LEU A 19 6.98 -4.97 2.00
C LEU A 19 5.94 -4.18 2.79
N ILE A 20 4.68 -4.16 2.35
CA ILE A 20 3.62 -3.53 3.13
C ILE A 20 3.45 -4.24 4.47
N HIS A 21 3.38 -5.57 4.48
CA HIS A 21 3.18 -6.32 5.71
C HIS A 21 4.34 -6.16 6.70
N PHE A 22 5.59 -6.33 6.24
CA PHE A 22 6.75 -6.36 7.14
C PHE A 22 7.41 -5.00 7.35
N VAL A 23 7.46 -4.14 6.33
CA VAL A 23 8.15 -2.84 6.43
C VAL A 23 7.18 -1.76 6.86
N PHE A 24 6.06 -1.56 6.14
CA PHE A 24 5.11 -0.50 6.46
C PHE A 24 4.42 -0.78 7.79
N PHE A 25 3.73 -1.91 7.94
CA PHE A 25 3.07 -2.23 9.21
C PHE A 25 4.05 -2.56 10.33
N GLY A 26 5.20 -3.19 10.04
CA GLY A 26 6.24 -3.39 11.05
C GLY A 26 6.78 -2.08 11.63
N TYR A 27 6.96 -1.04 10.79
CA TYR A 27 7.29 0.30 11.25
C TYR A 27 6.21 0.88 12.17
N LEU A 28 4.92 0.77 11.78
CA LEU A 28 3.81 1.26 12.60
C LEU A 28 3.74 0.55 13.96
N SER A 29 3.89 -0.78 13.97
CA SER A 29 3.91 -1.56 15.21
C SER A 29 5.09 -1.20 16.10
N ASN A 30 6.26 -0.86 15.53
CA ASN A 30 7.42 -0.45 16.31
C ASN A 30 7.22 0.94 16.95
N ILE A 31 6.61 1.89 16.23
CA ILE A 31 6.37 3.24 16.76
C ILE A 31 5.28 3.25 17.83
N PHE A 32 4.14 2.63 17.55
CA PHE A 32 2.97 2.78 18.39
C PHE A 32 2.77 1.65 19.39
N GLN A 33 3.37 0.48 19.17
CA GLN A 33 3.18 -0.71 20.02
C GLN A 33 1.68 -0.99 20.27
N LYS A 34 1.22 -0.89 21.52
CA LYS A 34 -0.19 -1.07 21.92
C LYS A 34 -1.00 0.23 22.00
N ASP A 35 -0.37 1.38 21.77
CA ASP A 35 -0.99 2.69 21.90
C ASP A 35 -1.55 3.23 20.57
N VAL A 36 -1.46 2.44 19.49
CA VAL A 36 -1.97 2.85 18.17
C VAL A 36 -3.49 3.05 18.15
N GLY A 37 -4.20 2.36 19.04
CA GLY A 37 -5.66 2.32 19.12
C GLY A 37 -6.33 2.13 17.76
N GLU A 38 -7.42 2.88 17.56
CA GLU A 38 -8.19 2.89 16.32
C GLU A 38 -7.45 3.50 15.12
N LYS A 39 -6.31 4.20 15.33
CA LYS A 39 -5.56 4.81 14.22
C LYS A 39 -5.04 3.75 13.24
N LEU A 40 -4.78 2.54 13.73
CA LEU A 40 -4.35 1.42 12.88
C LEU A 40 -5.48 0.96 11.96
N LEU A 41 -6.72 1.02 12.44
CA LEU A 41 -7.92 0.73 11.67
C LEU A 41 -8.19 1.84 10.64
N PHE A 42 -8.01 3.10 11.05
CA PHE A 42 -8.22 4.28 10.22
C PHE A 42 -6.91 4.91 9.76
N LEU A 43 -6.20 4.23 8.86
CA LEU A 43 -4.83 4.57 8.44
C LEU A 43 -4.64 6.00 7.91
N TYR A 44 -5.69 6.70 7.45
CA TYR A 44 -5.53 8.10 7.05
C TYR A 44 -5.00 8.97 8.21
N GLN A 45 -5.37 8.64 9.45
CA GLN A 45 -4.89 9.34 10.64
C GLN A 45 -3.40 9.15 10.82
N ILE A 46 -2.85 7.98 10.49
CA ILE A 46 -1.42 7.70 10.57
C ILE A 46 -0.67 8.32 9.39
N LEU A 47 -1.21 8.19 8.18
CA LEU A 47 -0.56 8.65 6.95
C LEU A 47 -0.39 10.18 6.92
N PHE A 48 -1.31 10.92 7.53
CA PHE A 48 -1.30 12.38 7.51
C PHE A 48 -1.03 13.03 8.87
N ASP A 49 -0.67 12.25 9.89
CA ASP A 49 -0.17 12.79 11.16
C ASP A 49 1.32 13.18 10.98
N PRO A 50 1.70 14.45 11.26
CA PRO A 50 3.08 14.91 11.15
C PRO A 50 4.08 14.07 11.94
N SER A 51 3.67 13.51 13.08
CA SER A 51 4.53 12.67 13.92
C SER A 51 4.87 11.33 13.26
N THR A 52 4.05 10.87 12.31
CA THR A 52 4.24 9.61 11.58
C THR A 52 4.35 9.79 10.08
N PHE A 53 4.76 10.97 9.62
CA PHE A 53 4.95 11.29 8.20
C PHE A 53 5.86 10.30 7.46
N ILE A 54 6.83 9.69 8.15
CA ILE A 54 7.69 8.65 7.57
C ILE A 54 6.87 7.43 7.08
N SER A 55 5.73 7.12 7.70
CA SER A 55 4.84 6.04 7.23
C SER A 55 4.35 6.29 5.80
N LEU A 56 3.96 7.52 5.49
CA LEU A 56 3.54 7.94 4.16
C LEU A 56 4.69 7.78 3.16
N ILE A 57 5.91 8.20 3.54
CA ILE A 57 7.10 8.02 2.71
C ILE A 57 7.40 6.55 2.45
N ILE A 58 7.29 5.68 3.46
CA ILE A 58 7.48 4.23 3.29
C ILE A 58 6.46 3.67 2.29
N LEU A 59 5.17 4.02 2.43
CA LEU A 59 4.14 3.58 1.51
C LEU A 59 4.43 4.04 0.07
N ILE A 60 4.79 5.32 -0.10
CA ILE A 60 5.18 5.90 -1.39
C ILE A 60 6.35 5.10 -1.98
N VAL A 61 7.42 4.85 -1.23
CA VAL A 61 8.59 4.12 -1.72
C VAL A 61 8.22 2.69 -2.17
N ILE A 62 7.40 1.98 -1.41
CA ILE A 62 6.97 0.61 -1.76
C ILE A 62 6.19 0.61 -3.08
N VAL A 63 5.19 1.49 -3.21
CA VAL A 63 4.39 1.61 -4.44
C VAL A 63 5.25 2.05 -5.61
N PHE A 64 6.16 2.99 -5.39
CA PHE A 64 7.07 3.49 -6.40
C PHE A 64 7.97 2.40 -6.97
N ILE A 65 8.62 1.61 -6.09
CA ILE A 65 9.46 0.47 -6.49
C ILE A 65 8.63 -0.58 -7.24
N MET A 66 7.42 -0.88 -6.75
CA MET A 66 6.53 -1.82 -7.40
C MET A 66 6.26 -1.40 -8.85
N VAL A 67 5.90 -0.13 -9.10
CA VAL A 67 5.59 0.35 -10.45
C VAL A 67 6.83 0.43 -11.34
N LEU A 68 7.97 0.88 -10.81
CA LEU A 68 9.23 0.93 -11.58
C LEU A 68 9.66 -0.45 -12.10
N ARG A 69 9.38 -1.51 -11.34
CA ARG A 69 9.75 -2.89 -11.69
C ARG A 69 8.78 -3.57 -12.65
N GLU A 70 7.60 -3.02 -12.85
CA GLU A 70 6.65 -3.55 -13.84
C GLU A 70 7.15 -3.30 -15.26
N LYS A 71 6.79 -4.16 -16.22
CA LYS A 71 7.17 -3.96 -17.63
C LYS A 71 6.32 -2.89 -18.33
N PHE A 72 5.02 -2.91 -18.09
CA PHE A 72 4.05 -1.97 -18.67
C PHE A 72 3.42 -1.10 -17.59
N PHE A 73 3.18 0.17 -17.91
CA PHE A 73 2.71 1.14 -16.92
C PHE A 73 1.27 0.86 -16.48
N GLU A 74 0.43 0.33 -17.38
CA GLU A 74 -0.96 -0.01 -17.07
C GLU A 74 -1.05 -1.07 -15.97
N TYR A 75 -0.10 -2.02 -15.96
CA TYR A 75 -0.04 -3.04 -14.91
C TYR A 75 0.40 -2.46 -13.58
N GLY A 76 1.35 -1.51 -13.58
CA GLY A 76 1.75 -0.81 -12.36
C GLY A 76 0.58 -0.05 -11.71
N ILE A 77 -0.18 0.69 -12.51
CA ILE A 77 -1.37 1.42 -12.05
C ILE A 77 -2.47 0.44 -11.59
N ARG A 78 -2.74 -0.62 -12.36
CA ARG A 78 -3.71 -1.65 -11.95
C ARG A 78 -3.31 -2.30 -10.62
N ASN A 79 -2.03 -2.63 -10.43
CA ASN A 79 -1.53 -3.22 -9.20
C ASN A 79 -1.65 -2.24 -8.03
N SER A 80 -1.43 -0.94 -8.21
CA SER A 80 -1.59 0.04 -7.13
C SER A 80 -3.04 0.18 -6.67
N ILE A 81 -4.01 0.04 -7.57
CA ILE A 81 -5.44 -0.03 -7.22
C ILE A 81 -5.72 -1.28 -6.36
N TRP A 82 -5.25 -2.46 -6.80
CA TRP A 82 -5.41 -3.72 -6.04
C TRP A 82 -4.68 -3.73 -4.70
N LEU A 83 -3.62 -2.94 -4.55
CA LEU A 83 -2.90 -2.80 -3.30
C LEU A 83 -3.73 -2.11 -2.21
N THR A 84 -4.69 -1.26 -2.60
CA THR A 84 -5.57 -0.55 -1.66
C THR A 84 -6.38 -1.48 -0.76
N PRO A 85 -7.22 -2.38 -1.27
CA PRO A 85 -7.95 -3.32 -0.41
C PRO A 85 -7.01 -4.27 0.35
N ILE A 86 -5.82 -4.57 -0.19
CA ILE A 86 -4.83 -5.40 0.51
C ILE A 86 -4.28 -4.66 1.74
N ILE A 87 -3.94 -3.37 1.61
CA ILE A 87 -3.48 -2.55 2.75
C ILE A 87 -4.55 -2.47 3.84
N MET A 88 -5.83 -2.33 3.46
CA MET A 88 -6.93 -2.33 4.41
C MET A 88 -7.03 -3.64 5.17
N ILE A 89 -7.01 -4.77 4.46
CA ILE A 89 -7.06 -6.10 5.09
C ILE A 89 -5.85 -6.30 6.01
N GLN A 90 -4.67 -5.85 5.59
CA GLN A 90 -3.46 -5.91 6.42
C GLN A 90 -3.58 -5.06 7.68
N SER A 91 -4.23 -3.90 7.62
CA SER A 91 -4.55 -3.07 8.80
C SER A 91 -5.44 -3.83 9.79
N TRP A 92 -6.46 -4.54 9.31
CA TRP A 92 -7.33 -5.36 10.16
C TRP A 92 -6.58 -6.54 10.78
N ILE A 93 -5.76 -7.25 9.98
CA ILE A 93 -4.91 -8.34 10.46
C ILE A 93 -3.98 -7.85 11.57
N TRP A 94 -3.31 -6.72 11.38
CA TRP A 94 -2.42 -6.16 12.40
C TRP A 94 -3.17 -5.69 13.65
N THR A 95 -4.37 -5.16 13.49
CA THR A 95 -5.25 -4.82 14.62
C THR A 95 -5.59 -6.08 15.43
N TRP A 96 -5.89 -7.20 14.77
CA TRP A 96 -6.13 -8.48 15.44
C TRP A 96 -4.89 -9.05 16.13
N ILE A 97 -3.71 -8.87 15.54
CA ILE A 97 -2.44 -9.30 16.16
C ILE A 97 -2.19 -8.54 17.46
N ILE A 98 -2.49 -7.25 17.52
CA ILE A 98 -2.19 -6.39 18.67
C ILE A 98 -3.25 -6.51 19.77
N TYR A 99 -4.54 -6.48 19.40
CA TYR A 99 -5.65 -6.39 20.35
C TYR A 99 -6.46 -7.67 20.53
N GLY A 100 -6.19 -8.69 19.71
CA GLY A 100 -6.97 -9.92 19.66
C GLY A 100 -7.99 -9.93 18.52
N PHE A 101 -8.44 -11.13 18.15
CA PHE A 101 -9.37 -11.31 17.04
C PHE A 101 -10.77 -10.81 17.41
N ASP A 102 -11.28 -9.85 16.63
CA ASP A 102 -12.64 -9.35 16.73
C ASP A 102 -13.19 -8.96 15.35
N ILE A 103 -14.28 -9.60 14.94
CA ILE A 103 -14.89 -9.40 13.62
C ILE A 103 -15.68 -8.08 13.54
N THR A 104 -16.10 -7.52 14.68
CA THR A 104 -16.90 -6.29 14.74
C THR A 104 -16.17 -5.09 14.14
N ILE A 105 -14.84 -5.09 14.26
CA ILE A 105 -13.92 -4.09 13.69
C ILE A 105 -14.15 -3.87 12.18
N ILE A 106 -14.48 -4.92 11.43
CA ILE A 106 -14.78 -4.79 9.99
C ILE A 106 -16.08 -4.02 9.79
N GLY A 107 -17.10 -4.32 10.58
CA GLY A 107 -18.38 -3.59 10.58
C GLY A 107 -18.17 -2.12 10.94
N ASP A 108 -17.43 -1.86 12.01
CA ASP A 108 -17.11 -0.51 12.49
C ASP A 108 -16.35 0.32 11.45
N PHE A 109 -15.46 -0.31 10.68
CA PHE A 109 -14.75 0.36 9.60
C PHE A 109 -15.71 0.89 8.52
N PHE A 110 -16.74 0.13 8.14
CA PHE A 110 -17.66 0.53 7.07
C PHE A 110 -18.86 1.37 7.54
N THR A 111 -19.18 1.38 8.83
CA THR A 111 -20.25 2.24 9.40
C THR A 111 -19.76 3.66 9.67
N ARG A 112 -18.45 3.85 9.84
CA ARG A 112 -17.81 5.12 10.18
C ARG A 112 -17.29 5.85 8.95
N TYR A 113 -17.41 7.18 8.92
CA TYR A 113 -16.95 8.00 7.79
C TYR A 113 -15.42 7.93 7.64
N GLU A 114 -14.71 7.71 8.74
CA GLU A 114 -13.26 7.51 8.82
C GLU A 114 -12.76 6.36 7.95
N GLY A 115 -13.55 5.29 7.79
CA GLY A 115 -13.21 4.17 6.92
C GLY A 115 -13.20 4.58 5.44
N TYR A 116 -14.16 5.39 5.01
CA TYR A 116 -14.21 5.90 3.63
C TYR A 116 -13.09 6.88 3.35
N ILE A 117 -12.74 7.75 4.31
CA ILE A 117 -11.56 8.63 4.21
C ILE A 117 -10.29 7.77 4.09
N THR A 118 -10.19 6.67 4.85
CA THR A 118 -9.07 5.74 4.76
C THR A 118 -8.94 5.13 3.37
N ILE A 119 -10.05 4.62 2.80
CA ILE A 119 -10.07 4.05 1.44
C ILE A 119 -9.59 5.09 0.42
N LEU A 120 -10.17 6.29 0.44
CA LEU A 120 -9.84 7.36 -0.52
C LEU A 120 -8.38 7.83 -0.37
N SER A 121 -7.89 7.91 0.87
CA SER A 121 -6.53 8.32 1.18
C SER A 121 -5.50 7.33 0.64
N ILE A 122 -5.69 6.04 0.94
CA ILE A 122 -4.79 4.97 0.47
C ILE A 122 -4.84 4.90 -1.06
N LEU A 123 -6.03 4.92 -1.65
CA LEU A 123 -6.19 4.90 -3.10
C LEU A 123 -5.51 6.10 -3.76
N GLY A 124 -5.71 7.31 -3.20
CA GLY A 124 -5.10 8.54 -3.70
C GLY A 124 -3.58 8.50 -3.66
N VAL A 125 -2.99 8.13 -2.51
CA VAL A 125 -1.54 7.98 -2.36
C VAL A 125 -0.99 6.94 -3.33
N ASN A 126 -1.63 5.77 -3.43
CA ASN A 126 -1.22 4.70 -4.33
C ASN A 126 -1.27 5.12 -5.80
N LEU A 127 -2.34 5.79 -6.23
CA LEU A 127 -2.52 6.23 -7.62
C LEU A 127 -1.55 7.35 -7.99
N VAL A 128 -1.46 8.40 -7.17
CA VAL A 128 -0.55 9.52 -7.44
C VAL A 128 0.89 9.01 -7.52
N THR A 129 1.30 8.16 -6.58
CA THR A 129 2.64 7.57 -6.59
C THR A 129 2.86 6.69 -7.82
N ALA A 130 1.88 5.85 -8.19
CA ALA A 130 1.99 4.97 -9.35
C ALA A 130 2.11 5.77 -10.66
N ILE A 131 1.34 6.84 -10.81
CA ILE A 131 1.40 7.72 -11.98
C ILE A 131 2.77 8.40 -12.07
N LEU A 132 3.27 8.96 -10.95
CA LEU A 132 4.60 9.58 -10.91
C LEU A 132 5.71 8.58 -11.26
N ALA A 133 5.67 7.39 -10.68
CA ALA A 133 6.63 6.32 -10.98
C ALA A 133 6.58 5.90 -12.46
N ALA A 134 5.38 5.78 -13.04
CA ALA A 134 5.19 5.43 -14.44
C ALA A 134 5.77 6.50 -15.38
N ILE A 135 5.54 7.78 -15.09
CA ILE A 135 6.08 8.90 -15.88
C ILE A 135 7.61 8.89 -15.83
N ILE A 136 8.20 8.76 -14.63
CA ILE A 136 9.65 8.70 -14.46
C ILE A 136 10.24 7.50 -15.21
N LYS A 137 9.59 6.34 -15.14
CA LYS A 137 10.04 5.16 -15.87
C LYS A 137 10.04 5.38 -17.38
N GLN A 138 8.96 5.95 -17.94
CA GLN A 138 8.89 6.23 -19.37
C GLN A 138 10.01 7.18 -19.82
N TYR A 139 10.36 8.16 -18.99
CA TYR A 139 11.50 9.04 -19.24
C TYR A 139 12.83 8.27 -19.28
N ILE A 140 13.09 7.41 -18.28
CA ILE A 140 14.30 6.58 -18.21
C ILE A 140 14.41 5.64 -19.42
N ASP A 141 13.33 4.96 -19.78
CA ASP A 141 13.29 4.03 -20.91
C ASP A 141 13.49 4.75 -22.26
N ARG A 142 13.06 6.01 -22.36
CA ARG A 142 13.28 6.84 -23.55
C ARG A 142 14.74 7.25 -23.68
N SER A 143 15.38 7.69 -22.59
CA SER A 143 16.80 8.06 -22.60
C SER A 143 17.71 6.89 -22.97
N ARG A 144 17.41 5.68 -22.46
CA ARG A 144 18.17 4.46 -22.79
C ARG A 144 18.04 3.96 -24.22
N LYS A 145 17.03 4.41 -24.97
CA LYS A 145 16.87 4.07 -26.40
C LYS A 145 17.62 5.03 -27.33
N LEU A 146 18.13 6.14 -26.79
CA LEU A 146 18.87 7.16 -27.53
C LEU A 146 20.40 6.97 -27.41
N GLU A 147 20.85 6.15 -26.46
CA GLU A 147 22.23 5.64 -26.33
C GLU A 147 22.40 4.33 -27.11
#